data_AF-A0A8S3AVW4-F1
#
_entry.id   AF-A0A8S3AVW4-F1
#
_cell.length_a   1.000
_cell.length_b   1.000
_cell.length_c   1.000
_cell.angle_alpha   90.00
_cell.angle_beta   90.00
_cell.angle_gamma   90.00
#
_symmetry.space_group_name_H-M   'P 1'
#
loop_
_entity.id
_entity.type
_entity.pdbx_description
1 polymer ?
#
loop_
_entity_poly.entity_id
_entity_poly.type
_entity_poly.pdbx_seq_one_letter_code
_entity_poly.pdbx_strand_id
1 'polypeptide(L)'
;GWLVDITNVHQTLPDNENRQIEMSIVRHKYIPMLACNLFRIFDLIKHEQETFRLIIFLSDSRKQQLYKLFSKETLNSVLLLTEHAAERCLDRQQQSQTGDITVNLFL
;
A
#
# COMPACT_ATOMS: atom_id res chain seq x y z
N GLY A 1 11.51 5.69 -9.64
CA GLY A 1 10.91 5.28 -8.36
C GLY A 1 11.69 5.87 -7.21
N TRP A 2 11.16 5.86 -5.99
CA TRP A 2 11.93 6.39 -4.85
C TRP A 2 13.16 5.52 -4.60
N LEU A 3 14.35 6.13 -4.64
CA LEU A 3 15.65 5.46 -4.48
C LEU A 3 15.85 4.30 -5.47
N VAL A 4 15.31 4.43 -6.68
CA VAL A 4 15.59 3.55 -7.82
C VAL A 4 16.40 4.37 -8.82
N ASP A 5 17.62 3.96 -9.11
CA ASP A 5 18.44 4.63 -10.12
C ASP A 5 17.76 4.60 -11.48
N ILE A 6 17.74 5.76 -12.15
CA ILE A 6 17.17 5.93 -13.50
C ILE A 6 18.21 5.54 -14.56
N THR A 7 19.49 5.62 -14.20
CA THR A 7 20.64 5.35 -15.06
C THR A 7 21.12 3.91 -14.90
N ASN A 8 20.52 2.99 -15.66
CA ASN A 8 21.08 1.65 -15.86
C ASN A 8 22.18 1.63 -16.96
N VAL A 9 22.69 2.80 -17.34
CA VAL A 9 23.51 2.98 -18.53
C VAL A 9 24.77 3.75 -18.12
N HIS A 10 25.89 3.02 -18.02
CA HIS A 10 27.26 3.49 -17.78
C HIS A 10 27.61 3.91 -16.34
N GLN A 11 28.00 2.94 -15.50
CA GLN A 11 29.20 3.02 -14.64
C GLN A 11 29.34 1.72 -13.82
N THR A 12 30.18 0.82 -14.32
CA THR A 12 30.78 -0.28 -13.56
C THR A 12 31.94 0.26 -12.73
N LEU A 13 31.62 1.01 -11.67
CA LEU A 13 32.55 1.28 -10.58
C LEU A 13 32.14 0.37 -9.41
N PRO A 14 33.08 -0.32 -8.74
CA PRO A 14 32.77 -1.26 -7.65
C PRO A 14 32.01 -0.63 -6.47
N ASP A 15 32.06 0.69 -6.31
CA ASP A 15 31.28 1.44 -5.32
C ASP A 15 29.76 1.50 -5.60
N ASN A 16 29.32 1.11 -6.81
CA ASN A 16 27.92 1.15 -7.18
C ASN A 16 27.10 0.04 -6.51
N GLU A 17 27.70 -1.13 -6.26
CA GLU A 17 27.00 -2.26 -5.61
C GLU A 17 26.62 -1.94 -4.16
N ASN A 18 27.57 -1.38 -3.38
CA ASN A 18 27.31 -0.96 -2.00
C ASN A 18 26.21 0.11 -1.94
N ARG A 19 26.25 1.10 -2.82
CA ARG A 19 25.23 2.15 -2.92
C ARG A 19 23.85 1.56 -3.26
N GLN A 20 23.79 0.60 -4.20
CA GLN A 20 22.53 -0.07 -4.56
C GLN A 20 21.96 -0.89 -3.40
N ILE A 21 22.82 -1.58 -2.64
CA ILE A 21 22.44 -2.32 -1.43
C ILE A 21 21.89 -1.34 -0.39
N GLU A 22 22.57 -0.23 -0.11
CA GLU A 22 22.12 0.79 0.84
C GLU A 22 20.76 1.38 0.45
N MET A 23 20.58 1.75 -0.83
CA MET A 23 19.29 2.24 -1.33
C MET A 23 18.19 1.20 -1.19
N SER A 24 18.50 -0.07 -1.45
CA SER A 24 17.55 -1.18 -1.24
C SER A 24 17.16 -1.31 0.23
N ILE A 25 18.12 -1.25 1.16
CA ILE A 25 17.87 -1.31 2.62
C ILE A 25 16.96 -0.16 3.05
N VAL A 26 17.23 1.06 2.61
CA VAL A 26 16.42 2.24 2.93
C VAL A 26 14.99 2.06 2.41
N ARG A 27 14.81 1.54 1.20
CA ARG A 27 13.48 1.26 0.64
C ARG A 27 12.70 0.23 1.47
N HIS A 28 13.33 -0.90 1.83
CA HIS A 28 12.70 -1.94 2.64
C HIS A 28 12.37 -1.48 4.06
N LYS A 29 13.12 -0.52 4.60
CA LYS A 29 12.87 0.03 5.94
C LYS A 29 11.76 1.09 5.94
N TYR A 30 11.85 2.06 5.03
CA TYR A 30 11.04 3.27 5.12
C TYR A 30 9.77 3.24 4.27
N ILE A 31 9.73 2.56 3.12
CA ILE A 31 8.51 2.47 2.32
C ILE A 31 7.39 1.76 3.10
N PRO A 32 7.63 0.58 3.73
CA PRO A 32 6.59 -0.07 4.54
C PRO A 32 6.14 0.78 5.72
N MET A 33 7.09 1.42 6.42
CA MET A 33 6.78 2.32 7.55
C MET A 33 5.88 3.49 7.12
N LEU A 34 6.20 4.15 6.00
CA LEU A 34 5.40 5.26 5.46
C LEU A 34 4.02 4.80 5.03
N ALA A 35 3.92 3.66 4.35
CA ALA A 35 2.63 3.08 3.95
C ALA A 35 1.77 2.77 5.17
N CYS A 36 2.31 2.11 6.20
CA CYS A 36 1.59 1.84 7.44
C CYS A 36 1.10 3.12 8.13
N ASN A 37 1.91 4.17 8.15
CA ASN A 37 1.49 5.46 8.70
C ASN A 37 0.35 6.08 7.88
N LEU A 38 0.38 5.99 6.55
CA LEU A 38 -0.73 6.44 5.70
C LEU A 38 -2.02 5.64 5.97
N PHE A 39 -1.93 4.31 6.06
CA PHE A 39 -3.08 3.47 6.44
C PHE A 39 -3.68 3.89 7.78
N ARG A 40 -2.84 4.13 8.80
CA ARG A 40 -3.29 4.61 10.11
C ARG A 40 -3.95 5.98 10.04
N ILE A 41 -3.39 6.91 9.26
CA ILE A 41 -3.98 8.23 9.06
C ILE A 41 -5.35 8.07 8.42
N PHE A 42 -5.47 7.33 7.32
CA PHE A 42 -6.74 7.11 6.62
C PHE A 42 -7.77 6.41 7.48
N ASP A 43 -7.35 5.46 8.32
CA ASP A 43 -8.23 4.81 9.29
C ASP A 43 -8.74 5.80 10.35
N LEU A 44 -7.85 6.63 10.92
CA LEU A 44 -8.21 7.66 11.91
C LEU A 44 -9.21 8.68 11.37
N ILE A 45 -9.00 9.16 10.14
CA ILE A 45 -9.93 10.09 9.49
C ILE A 45 -11.13 9.41 8.83
N LYS A 46 -11.26 8.08 8.99
CA LYS A 46 -12.30 7.24 8.39
C LYS A 46 -12.49 7.51 6.89
N HIS A 47 -11.37 7.55 6.17
CA HIS A 47 -11.32 7.78 4.73
C HIS A 47 -11.10 6.45 4.00
N GLU A 48 -12.15 5.65 3.91
CA GLU A 48 -12.09 4.28 3.37
C GLU A 48 -11.63 4.25 1.91
N GLN A 49 -12.06 5.22 1.09
CA GLN A 49 -11.69 5.29 -0.33
C GLN A 49 -10.17 5.40 -0.55
N GLU A 50 -9.47 6.20 0.26
CA GLU A 50 -8.00 6.33 0.15
C GLU A 50 -7.27 5.11 0.70
N THR A 51 -7.87 4.43 1.68
CA THR A 51 -7.40 3.12 2.15
C THR A 51 -7.38 2.11 0.99
N PHE A 52 -8.47 2.02 0.22
CA PHE A 52 -8.56 1.12 -0.94
C PHE A 52 -7.62 1.54 -2.08
N ARG A 53 -7.50 2.84 -2.36
CA ARG A 53 -6.56 3.34 -3.37
C ARG A 53 -5.12 3.01 -3.01
N LEU A 54 -4.76 3.10 -1.74
CA LEU A 54 -3.41 2.78 -1.27
C LEU A 54 -3.08 1.29 -1.40
N ILE A 55 -3.99 0.38 -1.01
CA ILE A 55 -3.72 -1.07 -1.18
C ILE A 55 -3.61 -1.47 -2.66
N ILE A 56 -4.42 -0.88 -3.54
CA ILE A 56 -4.31 -1.08 -4.99
C ILE A 56 -2.96 -0.56 -5.48
N PHE A 57 -2.54 0.62 -5.03
CA PHE A 57 -1.25 1.20 -5.41
C PHE A 57 -0.08 0.32 -4.99
N LEU A 58 -0.12 -0.29 -3.79
CA LEU A 58 0.93 -1.17 -3.31
C LEU A 58 0.98 -2.52 -4.02
N SER A 59 -0.18 -3.04 -4.44
CA SER A 59 -0.33 -4.34 -5.13
C SER A 59 -0.14 -4.26 -6.65
N ASP A 60 -0.15 -3.06 -7.24
CA ASP A 60 0.00 -2.87 -8.69
C ASP A 60 1.35 -3.38 -9.20
N SER A 61 1.32 -4.54 -9.86
CA SER A 61 2.49 -5.22 -10.42
C SER A 61 3.17 -4.43 -11.54
N ARG A 62 2.45 -3.49 -12.18
CA ARG A 62 2.98 -2.57 -13.20
C ARG A 62 3.74 -1.39 -12.59
N LYS A 63 3.57 -1.13 -11.29
CA LYS A 63 4.21 -0.03 -10.55
C LYS A 63 5.18 -0.57 -9.49
N GLN A 64 6.47 -0.64 -9.77
CA GLN A 64 7.58 -0.89 -8.81
C GLN A 64 7.45 -2.10 -7.85
N GLN A 65 6.39 -2.90 -7.94
CA GLN A 65 6.09 -4.07 -7.10
C GLN A 65 6.31 -3.78 -5.61
N LEU A 66 5.74 -2.68 -5.12
CA LEU A 66 6.02 -2.16 -3.78
C LEU A 66 5.70 -3.17 -2.67
N TYR A 67 4.69 -4.01 -2.84
CA TYR A 67 4.37 -5.09 -1.90
C TYR A 67 5.56 -6.01 -1.59
N LYS A 68 6.53 -6.18 -2.50
CA LYS A 68 7.73 -7.00 -2.28
C LYS A 68 8.67 -6.43 -1.21
N LEU A 69 8.54 -5.15 -0.89
CA LEU A 69 9.34 -4.49 0.14
C LEU A 69 8.82 -4.75 1.55
N PHE A 70 7.62 -5.31 1.69
CA PHE A 70 6.94 -5.48 2.97
C PHE A 70 7.20 -6.88 3.52
N SER A 71 7.33 -6.98 4.85
CA SER A 71 7.30 -8.28 5.51
C SER A 71 5.88 -8.85 5.49
N LYS A 72 5.75 -10.17 5.64
CA LYS A 72 4.45 -10.84 5.74
C LYS A 72 3.60 -10.26 6.88
N GLU A 73 4.21 -9.95 8.02
CA GLU A 73 3.55 -9.35 9.18
C GLU A 73 3.02 -7.95 8.88
N THR A 74 3.81 -7.13 8.17
CA THR A 74 3.37 -5.79 7.77
C THR A 74 2.23 -5.86 6.76
N LEU A 75 2.29 -6.78 5.79
CA LEU A 75 1.19 -6.99 4.83
C LEU A 75 -0.09 -7.42 5.54
N ASN A 76 -0.01 -8.35 6.49
CA ASN A 76 -1.19 -8.77 7.27
C ASN A 76 -1.81 -7.60 8.05
N SER A 77 -0.98 -6.74 8.63
CA SER A 77 -1.45 -5.55 9.36
C SER A 77 -2.17 -4.57 8.43
N VAL A 78 -1.65 -4.37 7.22
CA VAL A 78 -2.27 -3.51 6.20
C VAL A 78 -3.59 -4.10 5.69
N LEU A 79 -3.66 -5.42 5.50
CA LEU A 79 -4.87 -6.11 5.09
C LEU A 79 -5.97 -5.97 6.15
N LEU A 80 -5.64 -6.14 7.43
CA LEU A 80 -6.59 -5.95 8.53
C LEU A 80 -7.18 -4.53 8.57
N LEU A 81 -6.34 -3.50 8.36
CA LEU A 81 -6.83 -2.11 8.27
C LEU A 81 -7.74 -1.89 7.05
N THR A 82 -7.47 -2.60 5.95
CA THR A 82 -8.29 -2.57 4.74
C THR A 82 -9.64 -3.26 4.97
N GLU A 83 -9.65 -4.38 5.68
CA GLU A 83 -10.86 -5.10 6.09
C GLU A 83 -11.76 -4.22 6.96
N HIS A 84 -11.21 -3.56 7.99
CA HIS A 84 -11.96 -2.62 8.82
C HIS A 84 -12.55 -1.45 8.01
N ALA A 85 -11.82 -0.96 6.99
CA ALA A 85 -12.35 0.06 6.09
C ALA A 85 -13.51 -0.47 5.22
N ALA A 86 -13.45 -1.74 4.79
CA ALA A 86 -14.54 -2.38 4.06
C ALA A 86 -15.79 -2.53 4.93
N GLU A 87 -15.64 -3.00 6.17
CA GLU A 87 -16.74 -3.11 7.14
C GLU A 87 -17.45 -1.78 7.34
N ARG A 88 -16.70 -0.70 7.62
CA ARG A 88 -17.28 0.65 7.77
C ARG A 88 -18.00 1.14 6.52
N CYS A 89 -17.50 0.78 5.33
CA CYS A 89 -18.13 1.17 4.07
C CYS A 89 -19.49 0.48 3.90
N LEU A 90 -19.57 -0.81 4.22
CA LEU A 90 -20.81 -1.59 4.18
C LEU A 90 -21.82 -1.08 5.22
N ASP A 91 -21.38 -0.77 6.43
CA ASP A 91 -22.24 -0.20 7.49
C ASP A 91 -22.89 1.12 7.04
N ARG A 92 -22.12 2.00 6.38
CA ARG A 92 -22.63 3.27 5.83
C ARG A 92 -23.63 3.07 4.70
N GLN A 93 -23.45 2.04 3.87
CA GLN A 93 -24.41 1.72 2.80
C GLN A 93 -25.74 1.22 3.38
N GLN A 94 -25.72 0.37 4.41
CA GLN A 94 -26.94 -0.10 5.07
C GLN A 94 -27.72 1.04 5.72
N GLN A 95 -27.04 2.02 6.32
CA GLN A 95 -27.68 3.19 6.90
C GLN A 95 -28.25 4.17 5.86
N SER A 96 -27.74 4.14 4.63
CA SER A 96 -28.20 4.99 3.52
C SER A 96 -29.29 4.30 2.67
N GLN A 97 -29.62 3.03 2.92
CA GLN A 97 -30.56 2.22 2.13
C GLN A 97 -31.72 1.60 2.96
N THR A 98 -32.24 2.29 3.98
CA THR A 98 -33.59 2.00 4.54
C THR A 98 -34.72 2.39 3.57
N GLY A 99 -34.56 2.02 2.30
CA GLY A 99 -35.47 2.14 1.19
C GLY A 99 -34.89 1.33 0.03
N ASP A 100 -35.08 0.01 0.08
CA ASP A 100 -34.82 -1.02 -0.94
C ASP A 100 -33.58 -0.85 -1.83
N ILE A 101 -32.57 -1.71 -1.67
CA ILE A 101 -31.75 -2.21 -2.79
C ILE A 101 -31.07 -3.55 -2.43
N THR A 102 -31.17 -4.49 -3.36
CA THR A 102 -30.49 -5.79 -3.43
C THR A 102 -28.99 -5.60 -3.67
N VAL A 103 -28.14 -6.07 -2.74
CA VAL A 103 -26.68 -6.04 -2.86
C VAL A 103 -26.23 -7.23 -3.73
N ASN A 104 -25.86 -6.96 -4.99
CA ASN A 104 -25.02 -7.87 -5.77
C ASN A 104 -23.56 -7.40 -5.63
N LEU A 105 -22.83 -8.03 -4.72
CA LEU A 105 -21.38 -7.94 -4.66
C LEU A 105 -20.81 -9.03 -5.58
N PHE A 106 -20.21 -8.64 -6.70
CA PHE A 106 -19.29 -9.53 -7.43
C PHE A 106 -17.86 -9.02 -7.21
N LEU A 107 -17.06 -9.89 -6.59
CA LEU A 107 -15.60 -9.83 -6.53
C LEU A 107 -15.00 -10.04 -7.93
#